data_AF-A0A7S0HG38-F1
#
_entry.id   AF-A0A7S0HG38-F1
#
_cell.length_a   1.000
_cell.length_b   1.000
_cell.length_c   1.000
_cell.angle_alpha   90.00
_cell.angle_beta   90.00
_cell.angle_gamma   90.00
#
_symmetry.space_group_name_H-M   'P 1'
#
loop_
_entity.id
_entity.type
_entity.pdbx_description
1 polymer ?
#
loop_
_entity_poly.entity_id
_entity_poly.type
_entity_poly.pdbx_seq_one_letter_code
_entity_poly.pdbx_strand_id
1 'polypeptide(L)'
;QGLALSRSPRVARRCGAPLLQQEPAGRASDAVRSEVATPLDLEGKVVPLGQGKVVPPEEDCMYTACPVPAEEAMSMSTEEAAFSYVAFARDQPFANNIAIATVKTAAADLLAQTVIAQTPLDAVDWQRSLLFCLFGATYLGGFQYLYQVQIFKRVFDVDAFTSQPLAEKLRDGPGLRALAAQTALDLAVLSAIYLPTFYVFKAAVFSGSAEPSVWLGSGLQSYQTNFAKDEFDLLRVWLPADIVCFSVPL
;
A
#
# COMPACT_ATOMS: atom_id res chain seq x y z
N GLN A 1 -82.68 14.95 -15.22
CA GLN A 1 -81.44 15.75 -15.06
C GLN A 1 -80.39 14.77 -14.54
N GLY A 2 -79.61 14.09 -15.39
CA GLY A 2 -78.36 14.56 -16.01
C GLY A 2 -77.27 14.69 -14.92
N LEU A 3 -76.10 14.06 -14.91
CA LEU A 3 -75.27 13.41 -15.92
C LEU A 3 -74.40 12.31 -15.26
N ALA A 4 -74.09 11.26 -16.02
CA ALA A 4 -73.00 10.34 -15.76
C ALA A 4 -71.65 11.00 -16.03
N LEU A 5 -70.60 10.66 -15.27
CA LEU A 5 -69.22 10.62 -15.76
C LEU A 5 -68.35 9.66 -14.93
N SER A 6 -67.97 8.57 -15.60
CA SER A 6 -66.89 7.64 -15.29
C SER A 6 -65.52 8.33 -15.34
N ARG A 7 -64.58 7.97 -14.44
CA ARG A 7 -63.12 7.88 -14.71
C ARG A 7 -62.31 7.37 -13.49
N SER A 8 -61.80 6.15 -13.64
CA SER A 8 -60.49 5.57 -13.25
C SER A 8 -59.79 5.93 -11.92
N PRO A 9 -59.29 4.94 -11.14
CA PRO A 9 -58.42 5.18 -10.00
C PRO A 9 -57.01 5.60 -10.43
N ARG A 10 -56.55 6.77 -9.96
CA ARG A 10 -55.14 7.17 -10.09
C ARG A 10 -54.29 6.29 -9.17
N VAL A 11 -53.48 5.44 -9.79
CA VAL A 11 -52.28 4.82 -9.21
C VAL A 11 -51.38 5.96 -8.72
N ALA A 12 -51.38 6.20 -7.41
CA ALA A 12 -50.36 7.01 -6.77
C ALA A 12 -49.04 6.21 -6.80
N ARG A 13 -48.19 6.50 -7.79
CA ARG A 13 -46.78 6.11 -7.76
C ARG A 13 -46.16 6.74 -6.51
N ARG A 14 -45.99 5.94 -5.45
CA ARG A 14 -44.96 6.20 -4.45
C ARG A 14 -43.63 6.13 -5.20
N CYS A 15 -43.00 7.29 -5.41
CA CYS A 15 -41.55 7.34 -5.60
C CYS A 15 -40.94 6.74 -4.33
N GLY A 16 -40.65 5.44 -4.36
CA GLY A 16 -39.70 4.85 -3.45
C GLY A 16 -38.35 5.47 -3.77
N ALA A 17 -37.91 6.40 -2.93
CA ALA A 17 -36.50 6.71 -2.83
C ALA A 17 -35.76 5.38 -2.62
N PRO A 18 -34.67 5.11 -3.35
CA PRO A 18 -33.84 3.97 -3.02
C PRO A 18 -33.36 4.19 -1.58
N LEU A 19 -33.75 3.25 -0.72
CA LEU A 19 -33.27 3.15 0.63
C LEU A 19 -31.75 2.96 0.47
N LEU A 20 -30.99 4.04 0.66
CA LEU A 20 -29.54 3.97 0.79
C LEU A 20 -29.29 3.09 2.01
N GLN A 21 -29.16 1.79 1.76
CA GLN A 21 -28.41 0.90 2.61
C GLN A 21 -27.05 1.56 2.80
N GLN A 22 -26.87 2.18 3.97
CA GLN A 22 -25.53 2.44 4.49
C GLN A 22 -24.90 1.05 4.67
N GLU A 23 -24.31 0.53 3.60
CA GLU A 23 -23.22 -0.43 3.68
C GLU A 23 -22.19 0.15 4.66
N PRO A 24 -21.67 -0.63 5.62
CA PRO A 24 -20.71 -0.13 6.58
C PRO A 24 -19.42 0.27 5.85
N ALA A 25 -19.30 1.56 5.55
CA ALA A 25 -18.13 2.14 4.90
C ALA A 25 -16.85 1.82 5.70
N GLY A 26 -16.00 0.97 5.11
CA GLY A 26 -14.74 0.40 5.60
C GLY A 26 -14.24 0.91 6.95
N ARG A 27 -14.16 0.02 7.94
CA ARG A 27 -13.65 0.33 9.28
C ARG A 27 -12.15 0.62 9.19
N ALA A 28 -11.61 1.50 10.03
CA ALA A 28 -10.14 1.70 10.10
C ALA A 28 -9.42 0.37 10.42
N SER A 29 -10.05 -0.48 11.23
CA SER A 29 -9.67 -1.89 11.47
C SER A 29 -9.52 -2.71 10.18
N ASP A 30 -10.33 -2.46 9.14
CA ASP A 30 -10.21 -3.18 7.86
C ASP A 30 -9.00 -2.70 7.04
N ALA A 31 -8.64 -1.42 7.13
CA ALA A 31 -7.40 -0.89 6.56
C ALA A 31 -6.18 -1.50 7.27
N VAL A 32 -6.19 -1.50 8.60
CA VAL A 32 -5.16 -2.13 9.46
C VAL A 32 -5.03 -3.62 9.15
N ARG A 33 -6.15 -4.33 8.98
CA ARG A 33 -6.16 -5.76 8.66
C ARG A 33 -5.72 -6.06 7.22
N SER A 34 -6.02 -5.17 6.28
CA SER A 34 -5.59 -5.27 4.89
C SER A 34 -4.07 -5.10 4.75
N GLU A 35 -3.45 -4.22 5.56
CA GLU A 35 -1.99 -4.05 5.56
C GLU A 35 -1.22 -5.30 6.02
N VAL A 36 -1.83 -6.11 6.91
CA VAL A 36 -1.24 -7.37 7.41
C VAL A 36 -1.57 -8.58 6.52
N ALA A 37 -2.59 -8.48 5.67
CA ALA A 37 -2.97 -9.53 4.74
C ALA A 37 -2.06 -9.60 3.50
N THR A 38 -0.74 -9.73 3.69
CA THR A 38 0.17 -10.27 2.68
C THR A 38 1.35 -10.99 3.34
N PRO A 39 1.21 -12.28 3.68
CA PRO A 39 2.29 -13.24 3.53
C PRO A 39 2.13 -13.85 2.13
N LEU A 40 2.75 -13.24 1.12
CA LEU A 40 3.04 -14.01 -0.09
C LEU A 40 4.22 -14.93 0.27
N ASP A 41 3.90 -16.20 0.47
CA ASP A 41 4.83 -17.32 0.42
C ASP A 41 5.63 -17.23 -0.88
N LEU A 42 6.83 -16.67 -0.80
CA LEU A 42 7.88 -16.91 -1.78
C LEU A 42 8.75 -18.02 -1.19
N GLU A 43 8.39 -19.25 -1.54
CA GLU A 43 9.17 -20.45 -1.29
C GLU A 43 10.67 -20.18 -1.47
N GLY A 44 11.41 -20.36 -0.37
CA GLY A 44 12.85 -20.28 -0.31
C GLY A 44 13.52 -21.36 -1.16
N LYS A 45 13.73 -21.07 -2.44
CA LYS A 45 14.74 -21.74 -3.26
C LYS A 45 15.86 -20.78 -3.60
N VAL A 46 16.97 -20.98 -2.91
CA VAL A 46 18.29 -20.46 -3.26
C VAL A 46 18.61 -20.90 -4.70
N VAL A 47 18.67 -19.94 -5.63
CA VAL A 47 19.24 -20.16 -6.95
C VAL A 47 20.75 -19.92 -6.84
N PRO A 48 21.62 -20.93 -7.07
CA PRO A 48 23.05 -20.73 -7.00
C PRO A 48 23.54 -19.90 -8.19
N LEU A 49 24.34 -18.87 -7.90
CA LEU A 49 25.11 -18.09 -8.86
C LEU A 49 26.04 -19.01 -9.67
N GLY A 50 25.66 -19.30 -10.91
CA GLY A 50 26.50 -19.98 -11.88
C GLY A 50 27.57 -19.03 -12.41
N GLN A 51 28.80 -19.16 -11.91
CA GLN A 51 29.99 -18.66 -12.58
C GLN A 51 30.19 -19.46 -13.89
N GLY A 52 29.99 -18.80 -15.03
CA GLY A 52 30.16 -19.38 -16.36
C GLY A 52 31.07 -18.49 -17.21
N LYS A 53 32.31 -18.95 -17.36
CA LYS A 53 33.43 -18.38 -18.11
C LYS A 53 33.10 -18.29 -19.60
N VAL A 54 33.12 -17.09 -20.20
CA VAL A 54 33.00 -16.93 -21.66
C VAL A 54 34.40 -17.11 -22.28
N VAL A 55 34.57 -18.21 -23.00
CA VAL A 55 35.69 -18.49 -23.92
C VAL A 55 35.17 -18.20 -25.33
N PRO A 56 35.90 -17.48 -26.20
CA PRO A 56 35.47 -17.28 -27.58
C PRO A 56 35.85 -18.50 -28.43
N PRO A 57 35.07 -18.90 -29.45
CA PRO A 57 35.59 -19.74 -30.49
C PRO A 57 36.14 -18.89 -31.64
N GLU A 58 37.32 -19.34 -32.09
CA GLU A 58 38.09 -18.90 -33.24
C GLU A 58 37.35 -19.09 -34.57
N GLU A 59 37.87 -18.38 -35.56
CA GLU A 59 37.51 -18.36 -36.98
C GLU A 59 37.66 -19.75 -37.64
N ASP A 60 36.79 -20.08 -38.60
CA ASP A 60 37.25 -20.61 -39.89
C ASP A 60 36.18 -20.64 -41.01
N CYS A 61 36.53 -19.94 -42.09
CA CYS A 61 36.39 -20.29 -43.52
C CYS A 61 35.04 -20.65 -44.20
N MET A 62 34.59 -19.68 -45.01
CA MET A 62 34.56 -19.76 -46.50
C MET A 62 33.49 -20.63 -47.20
N TYR A 63 32.50 -19.96 -47.83
CA TYR A 63 32.11 -20.22 -49.22
C TYR A 63 31.58 -18.92 -49.89
N THR A 64 31.83 -18.85 -51.19
CA THR A 64 31.99 -17.67 -52.06
C THR A 64 30.72 -17.05 -52.66
N ALA A 65 30.71 -15.70 -52.67
CA ALA A 65 30.35 -14.72 -53.72
C ALA A 65 29.18 -14.95 -54.73
N CYS A 66 28.28 -13.94 -54.81
CA CYS A 66 28.09 -13.06 -55.99
C CYS A 66 27.27 -11.79 -55.62
N PRO A 67 27.40 -10.64 -56.34
CA PRO A 67 27.22 -9.29 -55.77
C PRO A 67 26.07 -8.41 -56.35
N VAL A 68 25.81 -7.29 -55.64
CA VAL A 68 25.13 -6.00 -55.95
C VAL A 68 23.58 -5.96 -56.14
N PRO A 69 22.88 -4.81 -55.88
CA PRO A 69 23.33 -3.52 -55.36
C PRO A 69 22.51 -2.92 -54.19
N ALA A 70 23.06 -1.82 -53.67
CA ALA A 70 22.61 -0.96 -52.57
C ALA A 70 21.10 -0.69 -52.50
N GLU A 71 20.49 -1.04 -51.37
CA GLU A 71 19.40 -0.27 -50.78
C GLU A 71 19.89 0.31 -49.46
N GLU A 72 19.93 1.64 -49.40
CA GLU A 72 20.12 2.42 -48.18
C GLU A 72 18.95 2.14 -47.23
N ALA A 73 19.06 1.07 -46.45
CA ALA A 73 18.26 0.91 -45.26
C ALA A 73 18.82 1.88 -44.22
N MET A 74 18.24 3.09 -44.22
CA MET A 74 18.39 4.08 -43.17
C MET A 74 18.00 3.42 -41.84
N SER A 75 18.99 2.90 -41.12
CA SER A 75 18.79 2.29 -39.81
C SER A 75 18.44 3.43 -38.85
N MET A 76 17.14 3.65 -38.68
CA MET A 76 16.61 4.45 -37.59
C MET A 76 16.94 3.67 -36.32
N SER A 77 18.08 4.00 -35.71
CA SER A 77 18.49 3.50 -34.41
C SER A 77 17.45 3.97 -33.40
N THR A 78 16.45 3.12 -33.18
CA THR A 78 15.56 3.25 -32.03
C THR A 78 16.40 2.75 -30.87
N GLU A 79 17.21 3.64 -30.29
CA GLU A 79 17.72 3.41 -28.94
C GLU A 79 16.48 3.40 -28.04
N GLU A 80 15.90 2.22 -27.84
CA GLU A 80 15.08 2.00 -26.66
C GLU A 80 16.01 2.25 -25.47
N ALA A 81 15.89 3.42 -24.87
CA ALA A 81 16.47 3.68 -23.57
C ALA A 81 15.88 2.64 -22.61
N ALA A 82 16.61 1.56 -22.39
CA ALA A 82 16.18 0.46 -21.54
C ALA A 82 16.05 1.02 -20.12
N PHE A 83 14.81 1.24 -19.68
CA PHE A 83 14.53 1.69 -18.33
C PHE A 83 15.03 0.64 -17.33
N SER A 84 16.03 0.99 -16.53
CA SER A 84 16.53 0.16 -15.46
C SER A 84 15.85 0.56 -14.14
N TYR A 85 14.92 -0.27 -13.68
CA TYR A 85 14.26 -0.09 -12.39
C TYR A 85 15.27 -0.01 -11.24
N VAL A 86 16.32 -0.84 -11.28
CA VAL A 86 17.37 -0.85 -10.23
C VAL A 86 18.13 0.48 -10.21
N ALA A 87 18.42 1.07 -11.37
CA ALA A 87 19.05 2.39 -11.45
C ALA A 87 18.10 3.46 -10.90
N PHE A 88 16.85 3.48 -11.35
CA PHE A 88 15.83 4.41 -10.85
C PHE A 88 15.64 4.33 -9.32
N ALA A 89 15.55 3.13 -8.76
CA ALA A 89 15.36 2.93 -7.34
C ALA A 89 16.56 3.41 -6.50
N ARG A 90 17.77 3.36 -7.06
CA ARG A 90 18.98 3.88 -6.42
C ARG A 90 19.12 5.40 -6.54
N ASP A 91 18.80 5.94 -7.71
CA ASP A 91 18.96 7.35 -8.02
C ASP A 91 17.83 8.20 -7.41
N GLN A 92 16.64 7.63 -7.25
CA GLN A 92 15.44 8.30 -6.74
C GLN A 92 14.71 7.45 -5.67
N PRO A 93 15.35 7.16 -4.53
CA PRO A 93 14.82 6.24 -3.52
C PRO A 93 13.50 6.73 -2.90
N PHE A 94 13.34 8.04 -2.73
CA PHE A 94 12.10 8.62 -2.20
C PHE A 94 10.93 8.48 -3.18
N ALA A 95 11.14 8.79 -4.46
CA ALA A 95 10.12 8.64 -5.48
C ALA A 95 9.73 7.16 -5.67
N ASN A 96 10.73 6.27 -5.62
CA ASN A 96 10.50 4.83 -5.64
C ASN A 96 9.65 4.36 -4.44
N ASN A 97 9.94 4.85 -3.24
CA ASN A 97 9.14 4.52 -2.05
C ASN A 97 7.68 4.98 -2.17
N ILE A 98 7.46 6.22 -2.64
CA ILE A 98 6.10 6.71 -2.90
C ILE A 98 5.39 5.80 -3.90
N ALA A 99 6.04 5.50 -5.03
CA ALA A 99 5.43 4.67 -6.08
C ALA A 99 5.05 3.28 -5.55
N ILE A 100 5.96 2.60 -4.85
CA ILE A 100 5.70 1.28 -4.26
C ILE A 100 4.58 1.37 -3.23
N ALA A 101 4.63 2.35 -2.33
CA ALA A 101 3.62 2.50 -1.27
C ALA A 101 2.23 2.74 -1.86
N THR A 102 2.10 3.63 -2.84
CA THR A 102 0.84 3.91 -3.53
C THR A 102 0.30 2.69 -4.26
N VAL A 103 1.14 1.99 -5.03
CA VAL A 103 0.72 0.80 -5.77
C VAL A 103 0.33 -0.32 -4.81
N LYS A 104 1.12 -0.54 -3.75
CA LYS A 104 0.85 -1.54 -2.72
C LYS A 104 -0.50 -1.30 -2.06
N THR A 105 -0.78 -0.09 -1.59
CA THR A 105 -2.03 0.20 -0.87
C THR A 105 -3.24 0.14 -1.79
N ALA A 106 -3.13 0.64 -3.03
CA ALA A 106 -4.20 0.53 -4.02
C ALA A 106 -4.49 -0.94 -4.37
N ALA A 107 -3.46 -1.76 -4.57
CA ALA A 107 -3.61 -3.18 -4.85
C ALA A 107 -4.19 -3.95 -3.65
N ALA A 108 -3.72 -3.67 -2.43
CA ALA A 108 -4.25 -4.29 -1.22
C ALA A 108 -5.73 -3.98 -1.02
N ASP A 109 -6.16 -2.75 -1.30
CA ASP A 109 -7.57 -2.39 -1.25
C ASP A 109 -8.40 -3.11 -2.31
N LEU A 110 -7.93 -3.15 -3.56
CA LEU A 110 -8.61 -3.89 -4.63
C LEU A 110 -8.73 -5.38 -4.29
N LEU A 111 -7.70 -6.00 -3.72
CA LEU A 111 -7.75 -7.38 -3.24
C LEU A 111 -8.74 -7.54 -2.08
N ALA A 112 -8.77 -6.60 -1.13
CA ALA A 112 -9.71 -6.64 -0.03
C ALA A 112 -11.16 -6.54 -0.53
N GLN A 113 -11.43 -5.70 -1.53
CA GLN A 113 -12.76 -5.58 -2.12
C GLN A 113 -13.15 -6.82 -2.95
N THR A 114 -12.25 -7.29 -3.82
CA THR A 114 -12.59 -8.34 -4.79
C THR A 114 -12.43 -9.75 -4.24
N VAL A 115 -11.41 -10.01 -3.42
CA VAL A 115 -11.08 -11.35 -2.91
C VAL A 115 -11.62 -11.57 -1.51
N ILE A 116 -11.54 -10.60 -0.61
CA ILE A 116 -12.02 -10.78 0.77
C ILE A 116 -13.52 -10.53 0.87
N ALA A 117 -13.97 -9.38 0.35
CA ALA A 117 -15.39 -9.02 0.36
C ALA A 117 -16.18 -9.66 -0.79
N GLN A 118 -15.52 -10.31 -1.75
CA GLN A 118 -16.14 -10.96 -2.90
C GLN A 118 -17.00 -10.01 -3.73
N THR A 119 -16.63 -8.73 -3.78
CA THR A 119 -17.32 -7.71 -4.58
C THR A 119 -16.98 -7.92 -6.06
N PRO A 120 -17.99 -7.98 -6.95
CA PRO A 120 -17.74 -8.08 -8.39
C PRO A 120 -17.08 -6.79 -8.92
N LEU A 121 -16.32 -6.91 -10.00
CA LEU A 121 -15.46 -5.82 -10.51
C LEU A 121 -16.23 -4.55 -10.93
N ASP A 122 -17.50 -4.69 -11.29
CA ASP A 122 -18.40 -3.59 -11.66
C ASP A 122 -18.97 -2.83 -10.45
N ALA A 123 -18.88 -3.43 -9.25
CA ALA A 123 -19.35 -2.85 -8.00
C ALA A 123 -18.20 -2.37 -7.08
N VAL A 124 -16.97 -2.30 -7.60
CA VAL A 124 -15.80 -1.82 -6.85
C VAL A 124 -16.00 -0.36 -6.43
N ASP A 125 -15.75 -0.08 -5.15
CA ASP A 125 -15.74 1.27 -4.61
C ASP A 125 -14.42 1.96 -4.95
N TRP A 126 -14.44 2.72 -6.04
CA TRP A 126 -13.30 3.51 -6.50
C TRP A 126 -12.98 4.70 -5.59
N GLN A 127 -13.94 5.20 -4.80
CA GLN A 127 -13.66 6.26 -3.81
C GLN A 127 -12.80 5.68 -2.68
N ARG A 128 -13.10 4.46 -2.25
CA ARG A 128 -12.28 3.73 -1.29
C ARG A 128 -10.88 3.47 -1.85
N SER A 129 -10.73 3.02 -3.10
CA SER A 129 -9.40 2.84 -3.69
C SER A 129 -8.63 4.16 -3.84
N LEU A 130 -9.32 5.27 -4.14
CA LEU A 130 -8.71 6.60 -4.13
C LEU A 130 -8.21 6.99 -2.74
N LEU A 131 -8.98 6.71 -1.68
CA LEU A 131 -8.54 6.90 -0.29
C LEU A 131 -7.23 6.15 -0.01
N PHE A 132 -7.16 4.86 -0.32
CA PHE A 132 -5.95 4.05 -0.10
C PHE A 132 -4.77 4.50 -0.96
N CYS A 133 -5.02 4.98 -2.18
CA CYS A 133 -4.00 5.56 -3.05
C CYS A 133 -3.40 6.84 -2.46
N LEU A 134 -4.25 7.80 -2.07
CA LEU A 134 -3.82 9.08 -1.49
C LEU A 134 -3.14 8.92 -0.14
N PHE A 135 -3.71 8.06 0.71
CA PHE A 135 -3.14 7.73 2.02
C PHE A 135 -1.80 6.99 1.86
N GLY A 136 -1.74 6.01 0.95
CA GLY A 136 -0.51 5.30 0.61
C GLY A 136 0.60 6.20 0.07
N ALA A 137 0.28 7.13 -0.83
CA ALA A 137 1.26 8.07 -1.36
C ALA A 137 1.79 9.02 -0.27
N THR A 138 0.89 9.59 0.54
CA THR A 138 1.22 10.70 1.43
C THR A 138 1.76 10.21 2.77
N TYR A 139 1.05 9.27 3.41
CA TYR A 139 1.46 8.75 4.70
C TYR A 139 2.59 7.73 4.53
N LEU A 140 2.35 6.61 3.83
CA LEU A 140 3.34 5.53 3.72
C LEU A 140 4.54 5.94 2.84
N GLY A 141 4.23 6.55 1.69
CA GLY A 141 5.22 6.98 0.72
C GLY A 141 6.08 8.15 1.22
N GLY A 142 5.42 9.17 1.76
CA GLY A 142 6.04 10.40 2.22
C GLY A 142 6.47 10.36 3.68
N PHE A 143 5.49 10.43 4.58
CA PHE A 143 5.74 10.60 6.02
C PHE A 143 6.50 9.44 6.64
N GLN A 144 6.08 8.19 6.39
CA GLN A 144 6.66 7.00 6.99
C GLN A 144 8.11 6.80 6.51
N TYR A 145 8.42 7.10 5.25
CA TYR A 145 9.80 7.09 4.78
C TYR A 145 10.67 8.09 5.56
N LEU A 146 10.19 9.34 5.71
CA LEU A 146 10.93 10.35 6.48
C LEU A 146 11.10 9.94 7.94
N TYR A 147 10.02 9.48 8.58
CA TYR A 147 10.04 9.05 9.96
C TYR A 147 10.98 7.85 10.19
N GLN A 148 10.81 6.76 9.43
CA GLN A 148 11.60 5.55 9.63
C GLN A 148 13.06 5.72 9.21
N VAL A 149 13.33 6.36 8.06
CA VAL A 149 14.70 6.50 7.55
C VAL A 149 15.48 7.59 8.27
N GLN A 150 14.84 8.74 8.59
CA GLN A 150 15.56 9.88 9.16
C GLN A 150 15.50 9.93 10.69
N ILE A 151 14.38 9.54 11.31
CA ILE A 151 14.21 9.67 12.76
C ILE A 151 14.56 8.35 13.42
N PHE A 152 13.92 7.26 13.02
CA PHE A 152 14.03 5.97 13.71
C PHE A 152 15.46 5.42 13.70
N LYS A 153 16.13 5.45 12.54
CA LYS A 153 17.55 5.04 12.41
C LYS A 153 18.53 5.89 13.21
N ARG A 154 18.18 7.12 13.57
CA ARG A 154 19.05 8.00 14.39
C ARG A 154 18.83 7.77 15.89
N VAL A 155 17.63 7.32 16.28
CA VAL A 155 17.24 7.15 17.68
C VAL A 155 17.63 5.76 18.20
N PHE A 156 17.61 4.74 17.34
CA PHE A 156 17.92 3.36 17.72
C PHE A 156 19.06 2.79 16.87
N ASP A 157 20.13 2.36 17.55
CA ASP A 157 21.22 1.55 16.95
C ASP A 157 20.84 0.07 17.07
N VAL A 158 20.27 -0.48 16.00
CA VAL A 158 19.60 -1.79 16.01
C VAL A 158 20.48 -2.93 15.50
N ASP A 159 21.57 -2.62 14.80
CA ASP A 159 22.36 -3.60 14.06
C ASP A 159 23.05 -4.61 14.99
N ALA A 160 23.47 -4.15 16.18
CA ALA A 160 24.10 -5.01 17.18
C ALA A 160 23.13 -6.00 17.83
N PHE A 161 21.84 -5.65 17.96
CA PHE A 161 20.83 -6.54 18.54
C PHE A 161 20.26 -7.50 17.51
N THR A 162 19.93 -7.01 16.31
CA THR A 162 19.27 -7.81 15.27
C THR A 162 20.17 -8.88 14.67
N SER A 163 21.49 -8.70 14.69
CA SER A 163 22.49 -9.67 14.21
C SER A 163 22.74 -10.85 15.15
N GLN A 164 22.29 -10.79 16.41
CA GLN A 164 22.50 -11.87 17.38
C GLN A 164 21.60 -13.10 17.12
N PRO A 165 22.06 -14.32 17.45
CA PRO A 165 21.21 -15.50 17.46
C PRO A 165 20.11 -15.39 18.54
N LEU A 166 18.95 -16.02 18.29
CA LEU A 166 17.74 -15.86 19.14
C LEU A 166 17.98 -16.15 20.63
N ALA A 167 18.83 -17.13 20.95
CA ALA A 167 19.14 -17.50 22.34
C ALA A 167 19.95 -16.44 23.10
N GLU A 168 20.71 -15.62 22.38
CA GLU A 168 21.50 -14.50 22.92
C GLU A 168 20.65 -13.23 23.03
N LYS A 169 19.77 -12.97 22.03
CA LYS A 169 18.78 -11.88 22.07
C LYS A 169 17.91 -11.91 23.34
N LEU A 170 17.47 -13.09 23.75
CA LEU A 170 16.64 -13.25 24.95
C LEU A 170 17.40 -12.93 26.26
N ARG A 171 18.74 -12.87 26.21
CA ARG A 171 19.61 -12.52 27.34
C ARG A 171 20.16 -11.10 27.25
N ASP A 172 20.07 -10.46 26.08
CA ASP A 172 20.47 -9.07 25.86
C ASP A 172 19.42 -8.10 26.43
N GLY A 173 19.50 -7.84 27.74
CA GLY A 173 18.62 -6.90 28.43
C GLY A 173 18.59 -5.49 27.79
N PRO A 174 19.74 -4.88 27.46
CA PRO A 174 19.79 -3.63 26.69
C PRO A 174 19.06 -3.72 25.34
N GLY A 175 19.30 -4.77 24.56
CA GLY A 175 18.65 -4.99 23.27
C GLY A 175 17.13 -5.17 23.38
N LEU A 176 16.65 -5.95 24.36
CA LEU A 176 15.22 -6.10 24.63
C LEU A 176 14.55 -4.78 25.06
N ARG A 177 15.25 -3.92 25.81
CA ARG A 177 14.75 -2.57 26.13
C ARG A 177 14.67 -1.69 24.88
N ALA A 178 15.67 -1.76 24.01
CA ALA A 178 15.65 -1.05 22.73
C ALA A 178 14.51 -1.54 21.83
N LEU A 179 14.27 -2.85 21.76
CA LEU A 179 13.14 -3.46 21.05
C LEU A 179 11.78 -2.97 21.61
N ALA A 180 11.63 -2.99 22.92
CA ALA A 180 10.42 -2.49 23.58
C ALA A 180 10.20 -0.99 23.33
N ALA A 181 11.28 -0.19 23.36
CA ALA A 181 11.21 1.24 23.08
C ALA A 181 10.85 1.54 21.60
N GLN A 182 11.41 0.77 20.66
CA GLN A 182 11.06 0.82 19.24
C GLN A 182 9.59 0.52 19.01
N THR A 183 9.13 -0.60 19.57
CA THR A 183 7.73 -1.04 19.48
C THR A 183 6.79 0.00 20.10
N ALA A 184 7.12 0.53 21.27
CA ALA A 184 6.30 1.56 21.93
C ALA A 184 6.26 2.87 21.13
N LEU A 185 7.37 3.27 20.51
CA LEU A 185 7.42 4.48 19.69
C LEU A 185 6.61 4.32 18.40
N ASP A 186 6.73 3.18 17.71
CA ASP A 186 6.00 2.92 16.48
C ASP A 186 4.49 2.86 16.75
N LEU A 187 4.07 2.12 17.78
CA LEU A 187 2.68 2.10 18.24
C LEU A 187 2.18 3.50 18.61
N ALA A 188 2.96 4.31 19.31
CA ALA A 188 2.56 5.68 19.63
C ALA A 188 2.38 6.56 18.37
N VAL A 189 3.21 6.38 17.35
CA VAL A 189 3.07 7.07 16.06
C VAL A 189 1.84 6.57 15.30
N LEU A 190 1.57 5.26 15.33
CA LEU A 190 0.37 4.68 14.75
C LEU A 190 -0.90 5.23 15.43
N SER A 191 -0.93 5.27 16.75
CA SER A 191 -2.07 5.79 17.51
C SER A 191 -2.25 7.29 17.29
N ALA A 192 -1.19 8.09 17.45
CA ALA A 192 -1.29 9.55 17.49
C ALA A 192 -1.21 10.25 16.13
N ILE A 193 -0.67 9.59 15.10
CA ILE A 193 -0.46 10.19 13.78
C ILE A 193 -1.18 9.39 12.70
N TYR A 194 -0.96 8.07 12.60
CA TYR A 194 -1.56 7.25 11.54
C TYR A 194 -3.09 7.30 11.58
N LEU A 195 -3.69 6.89 12.70
CA LEU A 195 -5.14 6.77 12.82
C LEU A 195 -5.87 8.11 12.59
N PRO A 196 -5.53 9.21 13.27
CA PRO A 196 -6.20 10.50 13.03
C PRO A 196 -6.01 10.99 11.59
N THR A 197 -4.82 10.78 11.00
CA THR A 197 -4.58 11.14 9.59
C THR A 197 -5.47 10.32 8.66
N PHE A 198 -5.59 9.01 8.88
CA PHE A 198 -6.46 8.14 8.08
C PHE A 198 -7.92 8.61 8.15
N TYR A 199 -8.41 8.96 9.34
CA TYR A 199 -9.76 9.48 9.52
C TYR A 199 -9.99 10.82 8.82
N VAL A 200 -8.99 11.72 8.81
CA VAL A 200 -9.05 12.98 8.07
C VAL A 200 -9.09 12.73 6.56
N PHE A 201 -8.26 11.83 6.04
CA PHE A 201 -8.30 11.45 4.61
C PHE A 201 -9.62 10.80 4.23
N LYS A 202 -10.15 9.92 5.09
CA LYS A 202 -11.48 9.32 4.92
C LYS A 202 -12.55 10.41 4.84
N ALA A 203 -12.54 11.36 5.76
CA ALA A 203 -13.46 12.49 5.72
C ALA A 203 -13.28 13.35 4.45
N ALA A 204 -12.05 13.56 3.99
CA ALA A 204 -11.77 14.32 2.76
C ALA A 204 -12.41 13.67 1.53
N VAL A 205 -12.26 12.36 1.38
CA VAL A 205 -12.73 11.61 0.21
C VAL A 205 -14.25 11.43 0.23
N PHE A 206 -14.83 11.13 1.40
CA PHE A 206 -16.23 10.74 1.50
C PHE A 206 -17.19 11.87 1.88
N SER A 207 -16.72 13.03 2.38
CA SER A 207 -17.61 14.14 2.75
C SER A 207 -18.18 14.91 1.56
N GLY A 208 -17.53 14.82 0.38
CA GLY A 208 -17.86 15.66 -0.78
C GLY A 208 -17.61 17.17 -0.58
N SER A 209 -17.00 17.55 0.54
CA SER A 209 -16.68 18.94 0.87
C SER A 209 -15.24 19.27 0.44
N ALA A 210 -15.05 20.37 -0.28
CA ALA A 210 -13.73 20.88 -0.61
C ALA A 210 -13.05 21.62 0.57
N GLU A 211 -13.78 21.90 1.64
CA GLU A 211 -13.37 22.80 2.72
C GLU A 211 -12.55 22.08 3.82
N PRO A 212 -11.24 22.39 4.00
CA PRO A 212 -10.31 21.81 5.00
C PRO A 212 -10.88 21.62 6.39
N SER A 213 -11.55 22.65 6.90
CA SER A 213 -12.08 22.65 8.27
C SER A 213 -13.13 21.55 8.49
N VAL A 214 -13.89 21.18 7.46
CA VAL A 214 -14.95 20.16 7.55
C VAL A 214 -14.37 18.76 7.71
N TRP A 215 -13.39 18.38 6.89
CA TRP A 215 -12.80 17.04 6.96
C TRP A 215 -11.85 16.88 8.15
N LEU A 216 -11.16 17.96 8.56
CA LEU A 216 -10.37 17.94 9.80
C LEU A 216 -11.28 17.72 11.02
N GLY A 217 -12.35 18.50 11.16
CA GLY A 217 -13.25 18.40 12.30
C GLY A 217 -13.97 17.05 12.36
N SER A 218 -14.59 16.64 11.26
CA SER A 218 -15.35 15.38 11.20
C SER A 218 -14.45 14.14 11.29
N GLY A 219 -13.26 14.18 10.69
CA GLY A 219 -12.26 13.11 10.79
C GLY A 219 -11.80 12.92 12.24
N LEU A 220 -11.35 13.99 12.92
CA LEU A 220 -10.90 13.90 14.30
C LEU A 220 -12.01 13.49 15.27
N GLN A 221 -13.24 13.99 15.07
CA GLN A 221 -14.38 13.56 15.88
C GLN A 221 -14.69 12.07 15.69
N SER A 222 -14.61 11.58 14.45
CA SER A 222 -14.81 10.16 14.14
C SER A 222 -13.73 9.29 14.78
N TYR A 223 -12.48 9.73 14.74
CA TYR A 223 -11.36 9.06 15.42
C TYR A 223 -11.60 9.00 16.94
N GLN A 224 -11.93 10.13 17.58
CA GLN A 224 -12.21 10.16 19.03
C GLN A 224 -13.36 9.21 19.43
N THR A 225 -14.40 9.14 18.60
CA THR A 225 -15.55 8.26 18.84
C THR A 225 -15.17 6.78 18.76
N ASN A 226 -14.29 6.41 17.83
CA ASN A 226 -13.88 5.04 17.60
C ASN A 226 -12.56 4.65 18.30
N PHE A 227 -11.94 5.59 19.02
CA PHE A 227 -10.59 5.47 19.58
C PHE A 227 -10.34 4.13 20.27
N ALA A 228 -11.14 3.80 21.28
CA ALA A 228 -10.92 2.59 22.08
C ALA A 228 -10.99 1.29 21.26
N LYS A 229 -11.85 1.26 20.24
CA LYS A 229 -12.01 0.08 19.38
C LYS A 229 -10.86 -0.04 18.40
N ASP A 230 -10.54 1.05 17.71
CA ASP A 230 -9.52 1.05 16.68
C ASP A 230 -8.12 0.89 17.29
N GLU A 231 -7.86 1.50 18.44
CA GLU A 231 -6.61 1.33 19.19
C GLU A 231 -6.40 -0.12 19.62
N PHE A 232 -7.47 -0.78 20.07
CA PHE A 232 -7.40 -2.18 20.46
C PHE A 232 -7.17 -3.11 19.27
N ASP A 233 -7.83 -2.87 18.14
CA ASP A 233 -7.61 -3.61 16.91
C ASP A 233 -6.19 -3.36 16.36
N LEU A 234 -5.69 -2.12 16.48
CA LEU A 234 -4.33 -1.74 16.11
C LEU A 234 -3.30 -2.49 16.93
N LEU A 235 -3.39 -2.46 18.26
CA LEU A 235 -2.48 -3.17 19.15
C LEU A 235 -2.48 -4.67 18.89
N ARG A 236 -3.65 -5.27 18.61
CA ARG A 236 -3.74 -6.71 18.32
C ARG A 236 -3.00 -7.14 17.06
N VAL A 237 -2.88 -6.24 16.10
CA VAL A 237 -2.31 -6.51 14.79
C VAL A 237 -0.83 -6.09 14.75
N TRP A 238 -0.52 -4.88 15.20
CA TRP A 238 0.80 -4.28 15.07
C TRP A 238 1.75 -4.66 16.20
N LEU A 239 1.30 -4.77 17.45
CA LEU A 239 2.19 -5.18 18.56
C LEU A 239 2.95 -6.49 18.27
N PRO A 240 2.30 -7.60 17.82
CA PRO A 240 3.05 -8.81 17.48
C PRO A 240 3.90 -8.64 16.21
N ALA A 241 3.43 -7.86 15.22
CA ALA A 241 4.16 -7.61 14.00
C ALA A 241 5.46 -6.83 14.27
N ASP A 242 5.39 -5.75 15.06
CA ASP A 242 6.52 -4.90 15.43
C ASP A 242 7.58 -5.68 16.22
N ILE A 243 7.16 -6.51 17.16
CA ILE A 243 8.08 -7.37 17.92
C ILE A 243 8.87 -8.27 16.95
N VAL A 244 8.21 -8.84 15.95
CA VAL A 244 8.88 -9.67 14.95
C VAL A 244 9.78 -8.82 14.05
N CYS A 245 9.25 -7.77 13.44
CA CYS A 245 9.94 -6.90 12.49
C CYS A 245 11.19 -6.25 13.09
N PHE A 246 11.12 -5.76 14.34
CA PHE A 246 12.24 -5.13 15.02
C PHE A 246 13.20 -6.13 15.67
N SER A 247 12.87 -7.43 15.68
CA SER A 247 13.76 -8.48 16.20
C SER A 247 14.63 -9.15 15.14
N VAL A 248 14.35 -8.94 13.85
CA VAL A 248 15.07 -9.54 12.72
C VAL A 248 16.01 -8.53 12.06
N PRO A 249 17.16 -8.97 11.49
CA PRO A 249 18.01 -8.08 10.72
C PRO A 249 17.30 -7.63 9.44
N LEU A 250 17.40 -6.34 9.15
CA LEU A 250 16.83 -5.67 7.97
C LEU A 250 17.74 -5.78 6.74
#